data_AF-A0A9W7SZ73-F1
#
_entry.id   AF-A0A9W7SZ73-F1
#
_cell.length_a   1.000
_cell.length_b   1.000
_cell.length_c   1.000
_cell.angle_alpha   90.00
_cell.angle_beta   90.00
_cell.angle_gamma   90.00
#
_symmetry.space_group_name_H-M   'P 1'
#
loop_
_entity.id
_entity.type
_entity.pdbx_description
1 polymer ?
#
loop_
_entity_poly.entity_id
_entity_poly.type
_entity_poly.pdbx_seq_one_letter_code
_entity_poly.pdbx_strand_id
1 'polypeptide(L)'
;MDARFLCFIFATTLTYAAVVAHHPHGPANTVDATTSVAVASADRIHLDAASEQDTDPRANAELSARIYALLPLAAATANDHYDQVLHAPRKRSDASSVRKSNGPAMKIMIVGDSMSQGGQGDWTWRYRIWKWFRSQHVPVDFVGPYSATRSVSAASPPKPPPLYGHEPADEELLDGTYAAGVSPDFDHDHFARWGQPATRAKHQIGNFVKVHEPELLLVMLGFNDLGWNYSDVGGTLSSIKQLVDEARAARPDIKIALANIPQRKLTPERQDMPNKTAEYNALLANAVPEWSTAHSPIFKVPLQETYPCAPADCPGGYDGLHPNERGEFHIARAFTLTLVKDFKIGKSPLKIPRFIRARSMPMPSNFHIHSSPFGVTAMWDRVQSAYEYEVRIRLNGEPKSQAKVISVPANRWDSEWAEDGSKYEVQIRAKAGDHRHSKWTSPKTAISRPQTAPPPVNVTLKSMADSFQVTWDPPSGLYTDSIIEYNVLYLDCDVNSTSFTSAAFSSSPATIVSLTAGHRYLVAISTWNENGAGFPDLLGTIIIGETSESVKRSNILNAQDKRIYRREYYSNQLSACNDI
;
A
#
# COMPACT_ATOMS: atom_id res chain seq x y z
N MET A 1 -44.83 19.92 -10.22
CA MET A 1 -46.08 19.49 -10.87
C MET A 1 -45.82 18.14 -11.50
N ASP A 2 -46.81 17.27 -11.42
CA ASP A 2 -46.69 15.82 -11.62
C ASP A 2 -47.06 15.34 -13.03
N ALA A 3 -46.56 14.16 -13.42
CA ALA A 3 -47.20 13.09 -14.22
C ALA A 3 -46.09 12.23 -14.89
N ARG A 4 -45.95 10.91 -14.69
CA ARG A 4 -46.84 9.76 -15.01
C ARG A 4 -47.00 9.52 -16.53
N PHE A 5 -46.93 8.30 -17.11
CA PHE A 5 -46.49 6.94 -16.70
C PHE A 5 -46.61 5.97 -17.94
N LEU A 6 -45.94 4.80 -17.96
CA LEU A 6 -46.06 3.65 -18.92
C LEU A 6 -45.60 3.86 -20.41
N CYS A 7 -45.41 2.84 -21.28
CA CYS A 7 -44.85 1.46 -21.19
C CYS A 7 -44.91 0.75 -22.60
N PHE A 8 -44.41 -0.50 -22.72
CA PHE A 8 -44.45 -1.48 -23.86
C PHE A 8 -43.48 -1.24 -25.06
N ILE A 9 -42.69 -2.19 -25.65
CA ILE A 9 -42.82 -3.63 -26.08
C ILE A 9 -43.30 -3.74 -27.55
N PHE A 10 -42.74 -4.53 -28.51
CA PHE A 10 -41.76 -5.65 -28.51
C PHE A 10 -41.00 -5.87 -29.88
N ALA A 11 -40.35 -7.05 -30.00
CA ALA A 11 -39.63 -7.75 -31.11
C ALA A 11 -40.23 -7.71 -32.56
N THR A 12 -39.73 -8.33 -33.65
CA THR A 12 -38.94 -9.57 -33.97
C THR A 12 -38.11 -9.37 -35.28
N THR A 13 -37.40 -10.28 -35.99
CA THR A 13 -37.08 -11.75 -36.04
C THR A 13 -35.60 -11.93 -36.50
N LEU A 14 -34.85 -13.06 -36.51
CA LEU A 14 -35.01 -14.54 -36.52
C LEU A 14 -34.91 -15.22 -37.93
N THR A 15 -33.89 -16.06 -38.16
CA THR A 15 -33.95 -17.25 -39.05
C THR A 15 -32.88 -18.30 -38.67
N TYR A 16 -32.94 -19.52 -39.23
CA TYR A 16 -32.46 -20.76 -38.58
C TYR A 16 -31.97 -21.81 -39.62
N ALA A 17 -30.96 -22.63 -39.28
CA ALA A 17 -30.72 -23.98 -39.87
C ALA A 17 -29.60 -24.76 -39.13
N ALA A 18 -29.72 -26.08 -39.06
CA ALA A 18 -28.67 -27.00 -38.57
C ALA A 18 -28.76 -28.37 -39.27
N VAL A 19 -27.63 -29.11 -39.38
CA VAL A 19 -27.53 -30.47 -39.94
C VAL A 19 -26.50 -31.27 -39.14
N VAL A 20 -26.67 -32.61 -39.04
CA VAL A 20 -25.95 -33.48 -38.09
C VAL A 20 -25.49 -34.81 -38.74
N ALA A 21 -24.30 -35.29 -38.30
CA ALA A 21 -23.73 -36.64 -38.35
C ALA A 21 -23.31 -37.31 -39.69
N HIS A 22 -22.07 -37.84 -39.70
CA HIS A 22 -21.79 -39.28 -39.93
C HIS A 22 -20.35 -39.67 -39.49
N HIS A 23 -20.13 -40.98 -39.32
CA HIS A 23 -18.85 -41.69 -39.05
C HIS A 23 -18.79 -42.91 -40.00
N PRO A 24 -17.62 -43.41 -40.46
CA PRO A 24 -16.99 -44.58 -39.80
C PRO A 24 -15.45 -44.80 -39.95
N HIS A 25 -14.92 -45.69 -39.07
CA HIS A 25 -13.75 -46.62 -39.14
C HIS A 25 -12.50 -46.40 -40.04
N GLY A 26 -11.30 -46.60 -39.45
CA GLY A 26 -10.02 -46.92 -40.12
C GLY A 26 -8.79 -46.94 -39.14
N PRO A 27 -7.81 -47.88 -39.19
CA PRO A 27 -6.86 -48.07 -38.07
C PRO A 27 -5.33 -47.96 -38.34
N ALA A 28 -4.56 -47.82 -37.24
CA ALA A 28 -3.31 -48.52 -36.87
C ALA A 28 -1.96 -47.76 -36.70
N ASN A 29 -1.33 -48.05 -35.53
CA ASN A 29 0.11 -48.22 -35.21
C ASN A 29 1.00 -47.12 -34.57
N THR A 30 1.73 -47.59 -33.54
CA THR A 30 3.02 -47.14 -32.93
C THR A 30 3.13 -45.69 -32.43
N VAL A 31 3.10 -45.39 -31.12
CA VAL A 31 4.07 -45.72 -30.03
C VAL A 31 5.37 -44.91 -30.10
N ASP A 32 5.51 -43.91 -29.22
CA ASP A 32 6.55 -43.88 -28.19
C ASP A 32 6.08 -43.04 -26.96
N ALA A 33 6.82 -43.02 -25.84
CA ALA A 33 6.29 -42.63 -24.53
C ALA A 33 7.04 -41.50 -23.79
N THR A 34 6.28 -40.55 -23.25
CA THR A 34 6.67 -39.71 -22.09
C THR A 34 5.46 -39.43 -21.18
N THR A 35 5.69 -39.32 -19.87
CA THR A 35 4.66 -39.20 -18.82
C THR A 35 3.83 -37.91 -18.88
N SER A 36 2.51 -38.06 -18.97
CA SER A 36 1.52 -36.99 -18.72
C SER A 36 0.74 -37.26 -17.43
N VAL A 37 0.64 -36.28 -16.53
CA VAL A 37 -0.23 -36.38 -15.33
C VAL A 37 -1.70 -36.31 -15.77
N ALA A 38 -2.54 -37.17 -15.20
CA ALA A 38 -3.93 -37.31 -15.62
C ALA A 38 -4.80 -36.12 -15.15
N VAL A 39 -5.56 -35.53 -16.07
CA VAL A 39 -6.66 -34.62 -15.75
C VAL A 39 -7.95 -35.44 -15.66
N ALA A 40 -8.61 -35.41 -14.51
CA ALA A 40 -9.90 -36.07 -14.34
C ALA A 40 -11.01 -35.28 -15.05
N SER A 41 -11.85 -35.97 -15.83
CA SER A 41 -13.01 -35.39 -16.50
C SER A 41 -14.12 -35.09 -15.50
N ALA A 42 -14.58 -33.84 -15.43
CA ALA A 42 -15.82 -33.47 -14.76
C ALA A 42 -17.02 -33.68 -15.69
N ASP A 43 -18.07 -34.32 -15.20
CA ASP A 43 -19.27 -34.63 -15.98
C ASP A 43 -20.12 -33.39 -16.32
N ARG A 44 -20.88 -33.49 -17.41
CA ARG A 44 -21.84 -32.46 -17.84
C ARG A 44 -23.01 -32.35 -16.84
N ILE A 45 -23.05 -31.27 -16.08
CA ILE A 45 -24.27 -30.81 -15.42
C ILE A 45 -25.09 -30.01 -16.45
N HIS A 46 -26.28 -30.52 -16.79
CA HIS A 46 -27.31 -29.71 -17.44
C HIS A 46 -27.86 -28.70 -16.42
N LEU A 47 -27.93 -27.42 -16.80
CA LEU A 47 -28.70 -26.40 -16.11
C LEU A 47 -29.85 -25.99 -17.02
N ASP A 48 -31.06 -26.44 -16.68
CA ASP A 48 -32.28 -25.97 -17.34
C ASP A 48 -32.59 -24.53 -16.93
N ALA A 49 -33.08 -23.73 -17.87
CA ALA A 49 -33.39 -22.32 -17.64
C ALA A 49 -34.67 -22.17 -16.81
N ALA A 50 -34.52 -21.94 -15.50
CA ALA A 50 -35.62 -21.54 -14.63
C ALA A 50 -36.11 -20.12 -14.98
N SER A 51 -37.42 -19.94 -15.04
CA SER A 51 -38.09 -18.69 -15.41
C SER A 51 -38.02 -17.61 -14.33
N GLU A 52 -38.06 -16.34 -14.74
CA GLU A 52 -38.14 -15.17 -13.84
C GLU A 52 -39.41 -15.17 -12.97
N GLN A 53 -39.33 -15.65 -11.72
CA GLN A 53 -40.10 -15.11 -10.59
C GLN A 53 -39.57 -15.62 -9.24
N ASP A 54 -39.61 -14.72 -8.26
CA ASP A 54 -39.13 -14.85 -6.87
C ASP A 54 -37.61 -15.09 -6.69
N THR A 55 -37.01 -14.44 -5.69
CA THR A 55 -35.56 -14.56 -5.40
C THR A 55 -35.27 -14.62 -3.90
N ASP A 56 -35.00 -15.82 -3.39
CA ASP A 56 -34.46 -15.98 -2.03
C ASP A 56 -32.97 -15.55 -2.01
N PRO A 57 -32.59 -14.53 -1.22
CA PRO A 57 -31.19 -14.10 -1.12
C PRO A 57 -30.23 -15.19 -0.60
N ARG A 58 -30.72 -16.28 -0.01
CA ARG A 58 -29.89 -17.42 0.42
C ARG A 58 -29.39 -18.26 -0.75
N ALA A 59 -30.19 -18.46 -1.80
CA ALA A 59 -29.81 -19.26 -2.96
C ALA A 59 -28.62 -18.65 -3.73
N ASN A 60 -28.61 -17.33 -3.87
CA ASN A 60 -27.51 -16.59 -4.52
C ASN A 60 -26.19 -16.66 -3.73
N ALA A 61 -26.25 -16.83 -2.41
CA ALA A 61 -25.05 -17.00 -1.58
C ALA A 61 -24.38 -18.37 -1.81
N GLU A 62 -25.16 -19.46 -1.87
CA GLU A 62 -24.62 -20.80 -2.19
C GLU A 62 -24.09 -20.90 -3.62
N LEU A 63 -24.76 -20.26 -4.59
CA LEU A 63 -24.29 -20.22 -5.98
C LEU A 63 -22.95 -19.48 -6.08
N SER A 64 -22.81 -18.34 -5.39
CA SER A 64 -21.56 -17.58 -5.32
C SER A 64 -20.43 -18.39 -4.68
N ALA A 65 -20.70 -19.09 -3.58
CA ALA A 65 -19.73 -19.95 -2.90
C ALA A 65 -19.22 -21.10 -3.78
N ARG A 66 -20.08 -21.66 -4.65
CA ARG A 66 -19.69 -22.70 -5.61
C ARG A 66 -18.87 -22.18 -6.79
N ILE A 67 -19.12 -20.95 -7.24
CA ILE A 67 -18.32 -20.32 -8.31
C ILE A 67 -16.89 -20.05 -7.85
N TYR A 68 -16.69 -19.54 -6.62
CA TYR A 68 -15.37 -19.35 -6.04
C TYR A 68 -14.59 -20.65 -5.79
N ALA A 69 -15.26 -21.80 -5.72
CA ALA A 69 -14.63 -23.11 -5.53
C ALA A 69 -14.06 -23.73 -6.82
N LEU A 70 -14.23 -23.10 -7.99
CA LEU A 70 -13.85 -23.65 -9.30
C LEU A 70 -12.81 -22.81 -10.09
N LEU A 71 -12.26 -21.75 -9.49
CA LEU A 71 -11.13 -21.02 -10.06
C LEU A 71 -9.81 -21.76 -9.76
N PRO A 72 -9.00 -22.13 -10.78
CA PRO A 72 -7.73 -22.82 -10.57
C PRO A 72 -6.68 -21.92 -9.91
N LEU A 73 -5.86 -22.50 -9.03
CA LEU A 73 -4.82 -21.78 -8.30
C LEU A 73 -3.72 -21.23 -9.23
N ALA A 74 -3.70 -19.91 -9.42
CA ALA A 74 -2.52 -19.16 -9.86
C ALA A 74 -1.71 -18.56 -8.68
N ALA A 75 -2.01 -18.98 -7.44
CA ALA A 75 -1.42 -18.48 -6.20
C ALA A 75 -0.52 -19.54 -5.53
N ALA A 76 0.52 -19.99 -6.23
CA ALA A 76 1.42 -21.06 -5.78
C ALA A 76 2.93 -20.75 -5.90
N THR A 77 3.33 -19.70 -6.61
CA THR A 77 4.75 -19.36 -6.88
C THR A 77 5.27 -18.14 -6.12
N ALA A 78 4.45 -17.49 -5.29
CA ALA A 78 4.82 -16.33 -4.49
C ALA A 78 5.31 -16.68 -3.06
N ASN A 79 5.25 -17.95 -2.65
CA ASN A 79 5.57 -18.37 -1.27
C ASN A 79 7.07 -18.60 -1.01
N ASP A 80 7.84 -19.07 -2.00
CA ASP A 80 9.23 -19.51 -1.79
C ASP A 80 10.20 -18.38 -1.38
N HIS A 81 9.81 -17.13 -1.55
CA HIS A 81 10.60 -15.96 -1.12
C HIS A 81 10.34 -15.47 0.31
N TYR A 82 9.38 -16.06 1.04
CA TYR A 82 9.01 -15.58 2.39
C TYR A 82 9.54 -16.42 3.57
N ASP A 83 10.08 -17.61 3.33
CA ASP A 83 10.53 -18.55 4.39
C ASP A 83 12.05 -18.55 4.69
N GLN A 84 12.85 -17.64 4.09
CA GLN A 84 14.32 -17.62 4.24
C GLN A 84 14.92 -16.40 4.97
N VAL A 85 14.27 -15.90 6.04
CA VAL A 85 14.92 -14.96 7.01
C VAL A 85 14.80 -15.44 8.47
N LEU A 86 14.96 -16.76 8.69
CA LEU A 86 15.30 -17.27 10.03
C LEU A 86 16.81 -17.09 10.28
N HIS A 87 17.20 -15.91 10.75
CA HIS A 87 18.62 -15.57 11.02
C HIS A 87 18.91 -15.29 12.49
N ALA A 88 19.31 -16.38 13.17
CA ALA A 88 20.11 -16.49 14.40
C ALA A 88 19.73 -15.62 15.63
N PRO A 89 19.54 -16.22 16.83
CA PRO A 89 19.32 -15.45 18.05
C PRO A 89 20.56 -14.60 18.40
N ARG A 90 20.44 -13.27 18.26
CA ARG A 90 21.46 -12.34 18.77
C ARG A 90 21.54 -12.48 20.29
N LYS A 91 22.74 -12.81 20.80
CA LYS A 91 22.99 -12.90 22.24
C LYS A 91 22.62 -11.57 22.92
N ARG A 92 21.86 -11.63 24.01
CA ARG A 92 21.65 -10.48 24.90
C ARG A 92 23.00 -9.93 25.34
N SER A 93 23.20 -8.62 25.25
CA SER A 93 24.28 -7.92 25.93
C SER A 93 23.86 -7.67 27.38
N ASP A 94 24.51 -8.36 28.33
CA ASP A 94 24.21 -8.16 29.76
C ASP A 94 24.58 -6.74 30.22
N ALA A 95 23.56 -5.94 30.51
CA ALA A 95 23.65 -4.61 31.12
C ALA A 95 22.83 -4.55 32.41
N SER A 96 23.23 -5.34 33.41
CA SER A 96 22.46 -5.53 34.64
C SER A 96 22.70 -4.46 35.71
N SER A 97 21.70 -3.63 36.02
CA SER A 97 21.49 -3.11 37.40
C SER A 97 20.11 -2.45 37.62
N VAL A 98 19.02 -3.21 37.52
CA VAL A 98 17.71 -2.80 38.08
C VAL A 98 17.25 -3.85 39.09
N ARG A 99 16.69 -3.40 40.23
CA ARG A 99 16.30 -4.29 41.35
C ARG A 99 15.23 -5.29 40.92
N LYS A 100 15.50 -6.58 41.11
CA LYS A 100 14.54 -7.66 40.86
C LYS A 100 13.30 -7.49 41.75
N SER A 101 12.11 -7.47 41.15
CA SER A 101 10.88 -7.89 41.81
C SER A 101 10.86 -9.41 41.91
N ASN A 102 10.46 -9.98 43.05
CA ASN A 102 10.54 -11.42 43.31
C ASN A 102 9.39 -12.24 42.69
N GLY A 103 9.22 -12.12 41.38
CA GLY A 103 8.28 -12.93 40.58
C GLY A 103 8.62 -12.79 39.09
N PRO A 104 8.28 -13.78 38.25
CA PRO A 104 8.46 -13.68 36.81
C PRO A 104 7.66 -12.51 36.24
N ALA A 105 8.20 -11.86 35.21
CA ALA A 105 7.50 -10.83 34.46
C ALA A 105 6.52 -11.48 33.48
N MET A 106 5.32 -10.91 33.36
CA MET A 106 4.29 -11.45 32.47
C MET A 106 4.66 -11.20 31.01
N LYS A 107 4.74 -12.25 30.19
CA LYS A 107 5.09 -12.13 28.76
C LYS A 107 3.91 -11.58 27.95
N ILE A 108 4.10 -10.47 27.24
CA ILE A 108 3.07 -9.82 26.41
C ILE A 108 3.56 -9.66 24.97
N MET A 109 2.80 -10.17 23.99
CA MET A 109 3.06 -9.88 22.58
C MET A 109 2.06 -8.83 22.07
N ILE A 110 2.59 -7.75 21.51
CA ILE A 110 1.78 -6.72 20.85
C ILE A 110 1.67 -7.08 19.37
N VAL A 111 0.48 -7.50 18.94
CA VAL A 111 0.19 -7.97 17.59
C VAL A 111 -0.54 -6.86 16.83
N GLY A 112 -0.01 -6.39 15.71
CA GLY A 112 -0.64 -5.26 15.02
C GLY A 112 -0.04 -4.85 13.69
N ASP A 113 -0.41 -3.64 13.25
CA ASP A 113 -0.03 -3.05 11.98
C ASP A 113 0.82 -1.77 12.12
N SER A 114 0.77 -0.87 11.13
CA SER A 114 1.40 0.45 11.13
C SER A 114 1.09 1.30 12.37
N MET A 115 -0.15 1.28 12.85
CA MET A 115 -0.56 2.03 14.04
C MET A 115 0.05 1.44 15.33
N SER A 116 0.55 0.20 15.30
CA SER A 116 1.29 -0.43 16.39
C SER A 116 2.81 -0.40 16.21
N GLN A 117 3.33 -0.59 15.00
CA GLN A 117 4.76 -0.45 14.72
C GLN A 117 5.22 0.99 15.01
N GLY A 118 4.47 1.98 14.52
CA GLY A 118 4.83 3.41 14.51
C GLY A 118 5.90 3.73 13.46
N GLY A 119 6.09 5.01 13.16
CA GLY A 119 7.13 5.50 12.27
C GLY A 119 8.35 6.04 13.00
N GLN A 120 9.46 6.19 12.28
CA GLN A 120 10.70 6.74 12.82
C GLN A 120 10.48 8.06 13.57
N GLY A 121 11.05 8.15 14.77
CA GLY A 121 10.88 9.27 15.69
C GLY A 121 9.60 9.26 16.52
N ASP A 122 8.74 8.24 16.44
CA ASP A 122 7.56 8.10 17.30
C ASP A 122 7.91 7.58 18.69
N TRP A 123 7.02 7.84 19.65
CA TRP A 123 7.08 7.17 20.95
C TRP A 123 6.37 5.81 20.88
N THR A 124 5.33 5.73 20.04
CA THR A 124 4.34 4.64 19.91
C THR A 124 3.45 4.48 21.14
N TRP A 125 2.25 3.94 20.95
CA TRP A 125 1.37 3.57 22.07
C TRP A 125 1.99 2.48 22.96
N ARG A 126 2.89 1.65 22.40
CA ARG A 126 3.66 0.61 23.11
C ARG A 126 4.48 1.21 24.26
N TYR A 127 5.18 2.33 24.03
CA TYR A 127 5.86 3.06 25.11
C TYR A 127 4.90 3.70 26.12
N ARG A 128 3.72 4.17 25.67
CA ARG A 128 2.72 4.75 26.57
C ARG A 128 2.15 3.69 27.54
N ILE A 129 1.87 2.48 27.06
CA ILE A 129 1.37 1.38 27.89
C ILE A 129 2.47 0.71 28.74
N TRP A 130 3.70 0.58 28.24
CA TRP A 130 4.85 0.12 29.04
C TRP A 130 5.10 1.03 30.26
N LYS A 131 5.07 2.36 30.07
CA LYS A 131 5.16 3.30 31.21
C LYS A 131 3.97 3.16 32.17
N TRP A 132 2.79 2.81 31.67
CA TRP A 132 1.64 2.51 32.52
C TRP A 132 1.87 1.23 33.35
N PHE A 133 2.30 0.11 32.76
CA PHE A 133 2.65 -1.11 33.52
C PHE A 133 3.64 -0.82 34.65
N ARG A 134 4.74 -0.10 34.36
CA ARG A 134 5.70 0.34 35.39
C ARG A 134 5.04 1.18 36.50
N SER A 135 4.17 2.14 36.15
CA SER A 135 3.42 2.92 37.15
C SER A 135 2.45 2.08 38.00
N GLN A 136 1.86 1.03 37.43
CA GLN A 136 0.97 0.11 38.15
C GLN A 136 1.73 -0.91 38.99
N HIS A 137 3.07 -0.93 38.90
CA HIS A 137 3.96 -1.91 39.53
C HIS A 137 3.69 -3.35 39.05
N VAL A 138 3.30 -3.50 37.79
CA VAL A 138 3.11 -4.81 37.12
C VAL A 138 4.37 -5.12 36.30
N PRO A 139 5.12 -6.19 36.62
CA PRO A 139 6.27 -6.59 35.82
C PRO A 139 5.81 -7.25 34.51
N VAL A 140 6.35 -6.78 33.38
CA VAL A 140 6.05 -7.29 32.04
C VAL A 140 7.35 -7.47 31.24
N ASP A 141 7.34 -8.45 30.35
CA ASP A 141 8.37 -8.76 29.35
C ASP A 141 7.62 -8.65 28.01
N PHE A 142 7.90 -7.64 27.19
CA PHE A 142 7.34 -7.55 25.85
C PHE A 142 8.11 -8.52 24.94
N VAL A 143 7.40 -9.21 24.05
CA VAL A 143 8.01 -10.26 23.23
C VAL A 143 7.48 -10.26 21.79
N GLY A 144 8.36 -10.54 20.84
CA GLY A 144 8.01 -10.69 19.43
C GLY A 144 9.24 -10.70 18.50
N PRO A 145 9.04 -10.90 17.19
CA PRO A 145 10.12 -10.99 16.20
C PRO A 145 10.74 -9.63 15.83
N TYR A 146 10.06 -8.52 16.12
CA TYR A 146 10.50 -7.17 15.76
C TYR A 146 10.64 -6.30 17.01
N SER A 147 11.48 -5.27 16.95
CA SER A 147 11.66 -4.32 18.05
C SER A 147 11.76 -2.85 17.61
N ALA A 148 11.67 -2.56 16.31
CA ALA A 148 11.85 -1.22 15.76
C ALA A 148 10.55 -0.56 15.29
N THR A 149 10.58 0.77 15.15
CA THR A 149 9.58 1.49 14.35
C THR A 149 9.88 1.32 12.86
N ARG A 150 8.94 1.69 11.98
CA ARG A 150 9.21 1.72 10.53
C ARG A 150 10.17 2.85 10.22
N SER A 151 11.29 2.56 9.57
CA SER A 151 12.20 3.57 9.03
C SER A 151 11.59 4.31 7.84
N VAL A 152 12.25 5.40 7.41
CA VAL A 152 11.97 6.03 6.11
C VAL A 152 13.13 5.76 5.15
N SER A 153 12.81 5.64 3.86
CA SER A 153 13.70 5.15 2.80
C SER A 153 15.07 5.83 2.75
N ALA A 154 16.05 5.10 2.20
CA ALA A 154 17.38 5.64 1.97
C ALA A 154 17.37 6.78 0.93
N ALA A 155 18.34 7.70 1.04
CA ALA A 155 18.52 8.80 0.09
C ALA A 155 19.27 8.35 -1.18
N SER A 156 18.68 7.43 -1.95
CA SER A 156 19.24 6.98 -3.23
C SER A 156 18.90 7.92 -4.39
N PRO A 157 19.66 7.91 -5.50
CA PRO A 157 19.19 8.41 -6.79
C PRO A 157 17.89 7.71 -7.23
N PRO A 158 17.16 8.29 -8.22
CA PRO A 158 16.14 7.57 -8.97
C PRO A 158 16.68 6.27 -9.57
N LYS A 159 15.82 5.26 -9.65
CA LYS A 159 16.11 3.96 -10.29
C LYS A 159 15.18 3.78 -11.48
N PRO A 160 15.58 3.02 -12.52
CA PRO A 160 14.65 2.57 -13.56
C PRO A 160 13.43 1.86 -12.94
N PRO A 161 12.22 2.06 -13.48
CA PRO A 161 11.06 1.26 -13.13
C PRO A 161 11.29 -0.24 -13.41
N PRO A 162 10.59 -1.16 -12.72
CA PRO A 162 10.64 -2.57 -13.04
C PRO A 162 10.21 -2.86 -14.49
N LEU A 163 10.87 -3.82 -15.13
CA LEU A 163 10.43 -4.35 -16.42
C LEU A 163 9.01 -4.91 -16.30
N TYR A 164 8.18 -4.67 -17.32
CA TYR A 164 6.77 -5.02 -17.32
C TYR A 164 6.54 -6.50 -16.95
N GLY A 165 5.56 -6.74 -16.08
CA GLY A 165 5.30 -8.07 -15.48
C GLY A 165 6.20 -8.43 -14.28
N HIS A 166 7.13 -7.56 -13.86
CA HIS A 166 7.92 -7.73 -12.63
C HIS A 166 7.51 -6.69 -11.58
N GLU A 167 7.29 -7.15 -10.35
CA GLU A 167 7.04 -6.26 -9.21
C GLU A 167 8.35 -5.63 -8.69
N PRO A 168 8.32 -4.40 -8.13
CA PRO A 168 9.46 -3.85 -7.40
C PRO A 168 9.69 -4.65 -6.12
N ALA A 169 10.96 -4.81 -5.72
CA ALA A 169 11.30 -5.42 -4.44
C ALA A 169 10.83 -4.55 -3.25
N ASP A 170 10.12 -5.15 -2.31
CA ASP A 170 9.69 -4.55 -1.04
C ASP A 170 10.91 -3.98 -0.26
N GLU A 171 10.89 -2.69 0.10
CA GLU A 171 11.94 -2.11 0.97
C GLU A 171 11.66 -2.49 2.43
N GLU A 172 12.52 -3.35 3.02
CA GLU A 172 12.40 -3.79 4.42
C GLU A 172 12.73 -2.69 5.44
N LEU A 173 11.79 -1.77 5.63
CA LEU A 173 11.93 -0.62 6.54
C LEU A 173 11.63 -1.02 8.00
N LEU A 174 12.45 -1.93 8.54
CA LEU A 174 12.28 -2.57 9.85
C LEU A 174 13.35 -2.17 10.89
N ASP A 175 14.06 -1.05 10.69
CA ASP A 175 15.18 -0.59 11.53
C ASP A 175 15.00 0.85 12.12
N GLY A 176 13.80 1.43 12.01
CA GLY A 176 13.52 2.81 12.43
C GLY A 176 13.62 3.04 13.94
N THR A 177 14.32 4.11 14.36
CA THR A 177 14.47 4.46 15.78
C THR A 177 13.23 5.14 16.37
N TYR A 178 13.01 4.94 17.67
CA TYR A 178 12.06 5.72 18.46
C TYR A 178 12.44 7.21 18.60
N ALA A 179 11.52 8.00 19.17
CA ALA A 179 11.72 9.35 19.64
C ALA A 179 12.89 9.43 20.65
N ALA A 180 13.78 10.40 20.49
CA ALA A 180 14.98 10.62 21.31
C ALA A 180 14.75 10.98 22.81
N GLY A 181 13.54 10.77 23.34
CA GLY A 181 13.21 10.85 24.77
C GLY A 181 12.61 9.56 25.35
N VAL A 182 12.53 8.49 24.55
CA VAL A 182 12.21 7.14 25.03
C VAL A 182 13.31 6.66 26.00
N SER A 183 12.89 5.98 27.06
CA SER A 183 13.78 5.42 28.08
C SER A 183 14.64 4.30 27.48
N PRO A 184 15.95 4.20 27.79
CA PRO A 184 16.75 3.04 27.38
C PRO A 184 16.27 1.73 28.03
N ASP A 185 15.59 1.80 29.18
CA ASP A 185 14.86 0.68 29.79
C ASP A 185 13.67 0.17 28.95
N PHE A 186 13.26 0.87 27.87
CA PHE A 186 12.02 0.55 27.16
C PHE A 186 12.13 -0.79 26.46
N ASP A 187 11.47 -1.78 27.05
CA ASP A 187 11.21 -3.07 26.44
C ASP A 187 10.29 -2.87 25.23
N HIS A 188 10.83 -3.16 24.04
CA HIS A 188 10.36 -2.60 22.78
C HIS A 188 9.97 -3.66 21.74
N ASP A 189 9.98 -4.94 22.11
CA ASP A 189 9.62 -6.06 21.25
C ASP A 189 8.11 -6.12 20.92
N HIS A 190 7.77 -6.65 19.74
CA HIS A 190 6.40 -6.73 19.21
C HIS A 190 6.30 -7.65 17.97
N PHE A 191 5.07 -8.01 17.60
CA PHE A 191 4.72 -8.57 16.30
C PHE A 191 3.81 -7.60 15.54
N ALA A 192 4.38 -6.47 15.08
CA ALA A 192 3.65 -5.52 14.23
C ALA A 192 4.50 -4.96 13.08
N ARG A 193 3.96 -5.01 11.85
CA ARG A 193 4.58 -4.51 10.61
C ARG A 193 3.63 -3.56 9.89
N TRP A 194 4.15 -2.51 9.28
CA TRP A 194 3.36 -1.54 8.52
C TRP A 194 2.57 -2.21 7.39
N GLY A 195 1.30 -1.83 7.24
CA GLY A 195 0.40 -2.42 6.24
C GLY A 195 -0.02 -3.89 6.50
N GLN A 196 0.43 -4.52 7.59
CA GLN A 196 0.09 -5.92 7.90
C GLN A 196 -1.42 -6.11 8.07
N PRO A 197 -2.05 -7.00 7.29
CA PRO A 197 -3.45 -7.38 7.44
C PRO A 197 -3.58 -8.68 8.28
N ALA A 198 -4.75 -8.91 8.86
CA ALA A 198 -5.07 -10.14 9.60
C ALA A 198 -4.98 -11.39 8.71
N THR A 199 -5.39 -11.26 7.45
CA THR A 199 -5.24 -12.25 6.37
C THR A 199 -3.81 -12.78 6.21
N ARG A 200 -2.76 -11.97 6.43
CA ARG A 200 -1.36 -12.45 6.47
C ARG A 200 -0.96 -12.91 7.89
N ALA A 201 -1.26 -12.11 8.91
CA ALA A 201 -0.80 -12.33 10.28
C ALA A 201 -1.25 -13.68 10.88
N LYS A 202 -2.43 -14.17 10.50
CA LYS A 202 -2.97 -15.47 10.95
C LYS A 202 -2.07 -16.66 10.64
N HIS A 203 -1.31 -16.62 9.54
CA HIS A 203 -0.40 -17.71 9.15
C HIS A 203 0.91 -17.71 9.95
N GLN A 204 1.23 -16.61 10.64
CA GLN A 204 2.50 -16.43 11.35
C GLN A 204 2.36 -16.50 12.88
N ILE A 205 1.19 -16.12 13.42
CA ILE A 205 0.97 -16.01 14.87
C ILE A 205 1.26 -17.31 15.63
N GLY A 206 0.90 -18.48 15.09
CA GLY A 206 1.11 -19.77 15.75
C GLY A 206 2.60 -20.10 15.92
N ASN A 207 3.46 -19.67 15.00
CA ASN A 207 4.91 -19.81 15.14
C ASN A 207 5.46 -18.82 16.19
N PHE A 208 5.10 -17.53 16.10
CA PHE A 208 5.59 -16.54 17.05
C PHE A 208 5.10 -16.80 18.49
N VAL A 209 3.90 -17.33 18.69
CA VAL A 209 3.43 -17.74 20.02
C VAL A 209 4.25 -18.92 20.57
N LYS A 210 4.63 -19.91 19.74
CA LYS A 210 5.53 -21.02 20.14
C LYS A 210 6.94 -20.54 20.49
N VAL A 211 7.50 -19.62 19.70
CA VAL A 211 8.89 -19.14 19.85
C VAL A 211 9.05 -18.17 21.02
N HIS A 212 8.10 -17.24 21.20
CA HIS A 212 8.22 -16.16 22.19
C HIS A 212 7.47 -16.43 23.50
N GLU A 213 6.51 -17.36 23.50
CA GLU A 213 5.69 -17.76 24.66
C GLU A 213 4.90 -16.61 25.35
N PRO A 214 4.17 -15.73 24.65
CA PRO A 214 3.34 -14.71 25.29
C PRO A 214 2.20 -15.34 26.10
N GLU A 215 1.96 -14.84 27.31
CA GLU A 215 0.78 -15.18 28.13
C GLU A 215 -0.45 -14.36 27.74
N LEU A 216 -0.21 -13.18 27.16
CA LEU A 216 -1.23 -12.21 26.77
C LEU A 216 -0.88 -11.61 25.40
N LEU A 217 -1.84 -11.65 24.47
CA LEU A 217 -1.80 -10.90 23.23
C LEU A 217 -2.54 -9.56 23.39
N LEU A 218 -1.93 -8.47 22.95
CA LEU A 218 -2.61 -7.20 22.68
C LEU A 218 -2.77 -7.07 21.17
N VAL A 219 -3.96 -7.37 20.64
CA VAL A 219 -4.19 -7.51 19.19
C VAL A 219 -4.91 -6.28 18.63
N MET A 220 -4.34 -5.70 17.58
CA MET A 220 -4.87 -4.53 16.87
C MET A 220 -4.63 -4.68 15.35
N LEU A 221 -5.51 -5.45 14.70
CA LEU A 221 -5.48 -5.82 13.28
C LEU A 221 -6.89 -5.76 12.67
N GLY A 222 -7.00 -5.93 11.35
CA GLY A 222 -8.26 -5.92 10.60
C GLY A 222 -8.50 -4.61 9.82
N PHE A 223 -7.83 -3.51 10.19
CA PHE A 223 -8.03 -2.24 9.49
C PHE A 223 -7.48 -2.31 8.06
N ASN A 224 -6.28 -2.86 7.87
CA ASN A 224 -5.68 -2.99 6.53
C ASN A 224 -6.46 -3.93 5.62
N ASP A 225 -7.09 -4.97 6.17
CA ASP A 225 -7.87 -5.94 5.40
C ASP A 225 -9.01 -5.25 4.64
N LEU A 226 -9.78 -4.40 5.33
CA LEU A 226 -10.83 -3.57 4.75
C LEU A 226 -10.25 -2.35 4.00
N GLY A 227 -9.25 -1.70 4.59
CA GLY A 227 -8.67 -0.41 4.17
C GLY A 227 -7.83 -0.47 2.89
N TRP A 228 -7.31 -1.65 2.55
CA TRP A 228 -6.55 -1.92 1.31
C TRP A 228 -7.09 -3.12 0.53
N ASN A 229 -8.31 -3.56 0.85
CA ASN A 229 -9.06 -4.62 0.14
C ASN A 229 -8.34 -5.99 0.08
N TYR A 230 -7.53 -6.36 1.09
CA TYR A 230 -7.09 -7.75 1.25
C TYR A 230 -8.26 -8.70 1.61
N SER A 231 -9.37 -8.16 2.14
CA SER A 231 -10.58 -8.93 2.41
C SER A 231 -11.82 -8.03 2.49
N ASP A 232 -13.00 -8.64 2.40
CA ASP A 232 -14.27 -8.05 2.82
C ASP A 232 -14.47 -8.14 4.35
N VAL A 233 -15.64 -7.71 4.84
CA VAL A 233 -16.00 -7.73 6.27
C VAL A 233 -16.03 -9.15 6.84
N GLY A 234 -16.62 -10.11 6.11
CA GLY A 234 -16.72 -11.50 6.53
C GLY A 234 -15.35 -12.19 6.64
N GLY A 235 -14.56 -12.15 5.56
CA GLY A 235 -13.23 -12.75 5.52
C GLY A 235 -12.22 -12.09 6.47
N THR A 236 -12.41 -10.81 6.82
CA THR A 236 -11.63 -10.14 7.88
C THR A 236 -11.94 -10.75 9.25
N LEU A 237 -13.23 -10.94 9.57
CA LEU A 237 -13.67 -11.58 10.81
C LEU A 237 -13.17 -13.04 10.88
N SER A 238 -13.30 -13.81 9.80
CA SER A 238 -12.78 -15.18 9.71
C SER A 238 -11.26 -15.24 9.86
N SER A 239 -10.52 -14.27 9.30
CA SER A 239 -9.07 -14.19 9.43
C SER A 239 -8.62 -13.84 10.85
N ILE A 240 -9.36 -12.98 11.56
CA ILE A 240 -9.14 -12.69 12.98
C ILE A 240 -9.50 -13.90 13.86
N LYS A 241 -10.53 -14.68 13.53
CA LYS A 241 -10.84 -15.95 14.21
C LYS A 241 -9.73 -16.98 14.01
N GLN A 242 -9.23 -17.15 12.79
CA GLN A 242 -8.09 -18.03 12.51
C GLN A 242 -6.83 -17.59 13.26
N LEU A 243 -6.56 -16.28 13.38
CA LEU A 243 -5.46 -15.75 14.21
C LEU A 243 -5.61 -16.12 15.70
N VAL A 244 -6.84 -16.07 16.23
CA VAL A 244 -7.16 -16.52 17.61
C VAL A 244 -6.96 -18.02 17.78
N ASP A 245 -7.38 -18.83 16.80
CA ASP A 245 -7.29 -20.29 16.87
C ASP A 245 -5.85 -20.79 16.74
N GLU A 246 -5.05 -20.23 15.83
CA GLU A 246 -3.62 -20.54 15.68
C GLU A 246 -2.80 -20.13 16.92
N ALA A 247 -3.14 -19.00 17.55
CA ALA A 247 -2.55 -18.61 18.84
C ALA A 247 -2.87 -19.62 19.95
N ARG A 248 -4.07 -20.19 19.96
CA ARG A 248 -4.50 -21.23 20.92
C ARG A 248 -3.91 -22.60 20.64
N ALA A 249 -3.76 -22.97 19.37
CA ALA A 249 -3.05 -24.19 18.96
C ALA A 249 -1.55 -24.15 19.34
N ALA A 250 -0.98 -22.94 19.43
CA ALA A 250 0.35 -22.70 19.97
C ALA A 250 0.40 -22.66 21.51
N ARG A 251 -0.60 -22.04 22.17
CA ARG A 251 -0.72 -21.98 23.63
C ARG A 251 -2.20 -22.01 24.07
N PRO A 252 -2.71 -23.14 24.61
CA PRO A 252 -4.14 -23.30 24.95
C PRO A 252 -4.72 -22.37 26.02
N ASP A 253 -3.89 -21.78 26.88
CA ASP A 253 -4.29 -20.88 27.97
C ASP A 253 -4.07 -19.38 27.67
N ILE A 254 -3.71 -19.04 26.41
CA ILE A 254 -3.34 -17.67 26.04
C ILE A 254 -4.49 -16.67 26.21
N LYS A 255 -4.20 -15.52 26.81
CA LYS A 255 -5.17 -14.43 27.04
C LYS A 255 -5.13 -13.46 25.85
N ILE A 256 -6.27 -12.90 25.43
CA ILE A 256 -6.32 -12.04 24.24
C ILE A 256 -7.14 -10.76 24.50
N ALA A 257 -6.47 -9.61 24.52
CA ALA A 257 -7.12 -8.31 24.44
C ALA A 257 -7.27 -7.92 22.96
N LEU A 258 -8.47 -8.08 22.40
CA LEU A 258 -8.72 -7.95 20.96
C LEU A 258 -9.43 -6.63 20.65
N ALA A 259 -8.75 -5.71 19.97
CA ALA A 259 -9.33 -4.43 19.58
C ALA A 259 -10.33 -4.55 18.43
N ASN A 260 -11.40 -3.76 18.52
CA ASN A 260 -12.14 -3.32 17.34
C ASN A 260 -11.30 -2.31 16.54
N ILE A 261 -11.59 -2.11 15.25
CA ILE A 261 -10.78 -1.21 14.42
C ILE A 261 -11.25 0.25 14.54
N PRO A 262 -10.34 1.24 14.45
CA PRO A 262 -10.73 2.64 14.49
C PRO A 262 -11.43 3.07 13.19
N GLN A 263 -12.24 4.12 13.27
CA GLN A 263 -12.67 4.87 12.08
C GLN A 263 -11.50 5.73 11.56
N ARG A 264 -11.54 6.08 10.27
CA ARG A 264 -10.60 7.03 9.63
C ARG A 264 -11.29 8.32 9.20
N LYS A 265 -10.52 9.39 8.96
CA LYS A 265 -10.97 10.53 8.15
C LYS A 265 -11.29 10.05 6.73
N LEU A 266 -12.42 10.49 6.21
CA LEU A 266 -12.95 10.08 4.90
C LEU A 266 -12.02 10.52 3.76
N THR A 267 -11.89 9.69 2.72
CA THR A 267 -11.16 10.03 1.48
C THR A 267 -12.02 9.71 0.25
N PRO A 268 -11.84 10.40 -0.89
CA PRO A 268 -12.66 10.21 -2.09
C PRO A 268 -12.73 8.76 -2.59
N GLU A 269 -11.63 8.02 -2.45
CA GLU A 269 -11.46 6.66 -2.97
C GLU A 269 -12.14 5.62 -2.08
N ARG A 270 -12.33 5.93 -0.78
CA ARG A 270 -12.77 4.98 0.26
C ARG A 270 -14.02 5.47 1.01
N GLN A 271 -15.04 5.89 0.26
CA GLN A 271 -16.36 6.27 0.78
C GLN A 271 -17.08 5.12 1.50
N ASP A 272 -16.69 3.87 1.24
CA ASP A 272 -17.25 2.64 1.81
C ASP A 272 -16.74 2.32 3.23
N MET A 273 -15.57 2.83 3.59
CA MET A 273 -14.89 2.50 4.86
C MET A 273 -15.71 2.77 6.13
N PRO A 274 -16.49 3.87 6.27
CA PRO A 274 -17.28 4.11 7.48
C PRO A 274 -18.28 2.99 7.77
N ASN A 275 -18.92 2.46 6.72
CA ASN A 275 -19.91 1.39 6.81
C ASN A 275 -19.24 0.04 7.10
N LYS A 276 -18.22 -0.34 6.30
CA LYS A 276 -17.44 -1.58 6.53
C LYS A 276 -16.84 -1.64 7.94
N THR A 277 -16.35 -0.50 8.45
CA THR A 277 -15.80 -0.39 9.81
C THR A 277 -16.87 -0.61 10.87
N ALA A 278 -18.07 -0.01 10.71
CA ALA A 278 -19.18 -0.19 11.64
C ALA A 278 -19.72 -1.64 11.64
N GLU A 279 -19.87 -2.23 10.46
CA GLU A 279 -20.34 -3.61 10.26
C GLU A 279 -19.38 -4.63 10.90
N TYR A 280 -18.09 -4.58 10.55
CA TYR A 280 -17.07 -5.44 11.14
C TYR A 280 -17.00 -5.28 12.67
N ASN A 281 -17.05 -4.04 13.17
CA ASN A 281 -16.99 -3.77 14.61
C ASN A 281 -18.23 -4.28 15.37
N ALA A 282 -19.40 -4.37 14.72
CA ALA A 282 -20.60 -4.98 15.28
C ALA A 282 -20.49 -6.52 15.30
N LEU A 283 -20.04 -7.13 14.20
CA LEU A 283 -19.83 -8.58 14.13
C LEU A 283 -18.79 -9.05 15.15
N LEU A 284 -17.66 -8.34 15.26
CA LEU A 284 -16.62 -8.64 16.26
C LEU A 284 -17.14 -8.53 17.70
N ALA A 285 -18.03 -7.55 17.98
CA ALA A 285 -18.62 -7.40 19.31
C ALA A 285 -19.55 -8.57 19.69
N ASN A 286 -20.25 -9.16 18.72
CA ASN A 286 -21.08 -10.35 18.91
C ASN A 286 -20.24 -11.63 19.05
N ALA A 287 -19.19 -11.76 18.24
CA ALA A 287 -18.41 -12.99 18.14
C ALA A 287 -17.37 -13.18 19.29
N VAL A 288 -16.80 -12.10 19.82
CA VAL A 288 -15.81 -12.18 20.93
C VAL A 288 -16.33 -12.93 22.16
N PRO A 289 -17.57 -12.69 22.66
CA PRO A 289 -18.18 -13.49 23.72
C PRO A 289 -18.23 -15.00 23.42
N GLU A 290 -18.60 -15.40 22.20
CA GLU A 290 -18.69 -16.81 21.79
C GLU A 290 -17.31 -17.49 21.69
N TRP A 291 -16.30 -16.72 21.30
CA TRP A 291 -14.92 -17.22 21.18
C TRP A 291 -14.18 -17.28 22.52
N SER A 292 -14.65 -16.55 23.54
CA SER A 292 -13.99 -16.43 24.85
C SER A 292 -14.23 -17.67 25.72
N THR A 293 -13.19 -18.17 26.40
CA THR A 293 -13.33 -19.31 27.33
C THR A 293 -12.72 -18.99 28.69
N ALA A 294 -13.11 -19.73 29.73
CA ALA A 294 -12.54 -19.55 31.07
C ALA A 294 -11.02 -19.86 31.14
N HIS A 295 -10.50 -20.66 30.21
CA HIS A 295 -9.08 -21.03 30.16
C HIS A 295 -8.25 -20.10 29.26
N SER A 296 -8.83 -19.64 28.14
CA SER A 296 -8.25 -18.66 27.22
C SER A 296 -9.25 -17.50 27.05
N PRO A 297 -9.27 -16.54 27.99
CA PRO A 297 -10.22 -15.44 27.96
C PRO A 297 -9.86 -14.40 26.90
N ILE A 298 -10.85 -14.06 26.08
CA ILE A 298 -10.82 -12.97 25.10
C ILE A 298 -11.73 -11.84 25.62
N PHE A 299 -11.23 -10.60 25.59
CA PHE A 299 -12.04 -9.41 25.89
C PHE A 299 -11.84 -8.34 24.83
N LYS A 300 -12.96 -7.69 24.41
CA LYS A 300 -12.92 -6.61 23.43
C LYS A 300 -12.19 -5.39 24.02
N VAL A 301 -11.27 -4.81 23.25
CA VAL A 301 -10.66 -3.52 23.53
C VAL A 301 -11.45 -2.42 22.80
N PRO A 302 -11.98 -1.40 23.50
CA PRO A 302 -12.84 -0.37 22.93
C PRO A 302 -11.99 0.73 22.27
N LEU A 303 -11.32 0.38 21.17
CA LEU A 303 -10.40 1.26 20.45
C LEU A 303 -11.17 2.32 19.65
N GLN A 304 -12.19 1.94 18.88
CA GLN A 304 -13.02 2.90 18.13
C GLN A 304 -13.68 3.92 19.07
N GLU A 305 -14.10 3.48 20.26
CA GLU A 305 -14.76 4.30 21.27
C GLU A 305 -13.80 5.19 22.07
N THR A 306 -12.48 4.95 21.97
CA THR A 306 -11.45 5.72 22.69
C THR A 306 -10.57 6.57 21.77
N TYR A 307 -10.30 6.13 20.55
CA TYR A 307 -9.43 6.81 19.58
C TYR A 307 -10.21 7.90 18.82
N PRO A 308 -9.87 9.20 18.97
CA PRO A 308 -10.66 10.28 18.40
C PRO A 308 -10.33 10.46 16.92
N CYS A 309 -10.95 9.61 16.09
CA CYS A 309 -10.88 9.63 14.65
C CYS A 309 -12.23 9.21 14.07
N ALA A 310 -12.72 9.93 13.08
CA ALA A 310 -14.04 9.77 12.48
C ALA A 310 -14.02 10.27 11.03
N PRO A 311 -15.04 9.95 10.20
CA PRO A 311 -15.08 10.37 8.80
C PRO A 311 -14.89 11.88 8.57
N ALA A 312 -15.40 12.72 9.48
CA ALA A 312 -15.31 14.17 9.39
C ALA A 312 -13.95 14.76 9.84
N ASP A 313 -13.33 14.21 10.89
CA ASP A 313 -12.07 14.72 11.46
C ASP A 313 -11.32 13.64 12.26
N CYS A 314 -10.00 13.76 12.35
CA CYS A 314 -9.12 12.82 13.03
C CYS A 314 -8.07 13.51 13.92
N PRO A 315 -8.47 14.18 15.01
CA PRO A 315 -7.54 14.86 15.92
C PRO A 315 -6.66 13.90 16.74
N GLY A 316 -6.93 12.59 16.70
CA GLY A 316 -6.03 11.54 17.18
C GLY A 316 -4.94 11.14 16.17
N GLY A 317 -5.13 11.40 14.88
CA GLY A 317 -4.21 11.02 13.82
C GLY A 317 -3.29 12.16 13.34
N TYR A 318 -2.36 11.85 12.44
CA TYR A 318 -1.56 12.87 11.73
C TYR A 318 -1.82 12.95 10.22
N ASP A 319 -2.42 11.90 9.62
CA ASP A 319 -2.72 11.75 8.18
C ASP A 319 -4.17 11.29 7.93
N GLY A 320 -5.05 11.54 8.91
CA GLY A 320 -6.42 11.01 8.90
C GLY A 320 -6.57 9.56 9.39
N LEU A 321 -5.50 8.86 9.76
CA LEU A 321 -5.56 7.53 10.38
C LEU A 321 -4.52 7.32 11.49
N HIS A 322 -3.22 7.42 11.18
CA HIS A 322 -2.13 6.93 12.03
C HIS A 322 -1.88 7.86 13.24
N PRO A 323 -1.57 7.31 14.43
CA PRO A 323 -1.62 8.04 15.69
C PRO A 323 -0.58 9.15 15.79
N ASN A 324 -1.05 10.38 16.06
CA ASN A 324 -0.20 11.45 16.58
C ASN A 324 0.14 11.20 18.07
N GLU A 325 0.92 12.09 18.69
CA GLU A 325 1.41 11.90 20.07
C GLU A 325 0.29 11.83 21.12
N ARG A 326 -0.89 12.38 20.79
CA ARG A 326 -2.13 12.28 21.57
C ARG A 326 -2.92 11.02 21.19
N GLY A 327 -2.93 10.62 19.92
CA GLY A 327 -3.46 9.34 19.46
C GLY A 327 -2.85 8.13 20.18
N GLU A 328 -1.52 8.09 20.32
CA GLU A 328 -0.79 7.05 21.05
C GLU A 328 -1.35 6.82 22.47
N PHE A 329 -1.69 7.90 23.19
CA PHE A 329 -2.26 7.82 24.54
C PHE A 329 -3.72 7.34 24.54
N HIS A 330 -4.49 7.58 23.48
CA HIS A 330 -5.85 7.04 23.34
C HIS A 330 -5.82 5.53 23.06
N ILE A 331 -4.94 5.05 22.16
CA ILE A 331 -4.77 3.62 21.88
C ILE A 331 -4.33 2.89 23.15
N ALA A 332 -3.28 3.38 23.83
CA ALA A 332 -2.83 2.81 25.10
C ALA A 332 -3.93 2.86 26.17
N ARG A 333 -4.73 3.94 26.24
CA ARG A 333 -5.88 4.02 27.14
C ARG A 333 -6.91 2.92 26.83
N ALA A 334 -7.26 2.69 25.57
CA ALA A 334 -8.21 1.66 25.17
C ALA A 334 -7.82 0.29 25.74
N PHE A 335 -6.57 -0.15 25.51
CA PHE A 335 -6.06 -1.40 26.08
C PHE A 335 -6.13 -1.40 27.62
N THR A 336 -5.68 -0.33 28.29
CA THR A 336 -5.71 -0.28 29.77
C THR A 336 -7.11 -0.23 30.39
N LEU A 337 -8.15 0.13 29.63
CA LEU A 337 -9.54 -0.01 30.10
C LEU A 337 -9.89 -1.49 30.28
N THR A 338 -9.68 -2.30 29.24
CA THR A 338 -9.94 -3.75 29.26
C THR A 338 -8.99 -4.50 30.21
N LEU A 339 -7.71 -4.12 30.28
CA LEU A 339 -6.76 -4.74 31.20
C LEU A 339 -7.20 -4.60 32.66
N VAL A 340 -7.64 -3.41 33.10
CA VAL A 340 -8.07 -3.19 34.49
C VAL A 340 -9.48 -3.73 34.72
N LYS A 341 -10.43 -3.44 33.82
CA LYS A 341 -11.84 -3.81 33.99
C LYS A 341 -12.04 -5.32 33.95
N ASP A 342 -11.44 -5.99 32.98
CA ASP A 342 -11.78 -7.36 32.61
C ASP A 342 -10.69 -8.35 33.03
N PHE A 343 -9.43 -8.12 32.63
CA PHE A 343 -8.30 -8.97 33.06
C PHE A 343 -7.80 -8.74 34.49
N LYS A 344 -8.27 -7.69 35.18
CA LYS A 344 -7.84 -7.26 36.55
C LYS A 344 -6.35 -6.92 36.67
N ILE A 345 -5.70 -6.58 35.56
CA ILE A 345 -4.29 -6.19 35.46
C ILE A 345 -4.18 -4.68 35.69
N GLY A 346 -3.45 -4.27 36.73
CA GLY A 346 -3.30 -2.87 37.13
C GLY A 346 -4.46 -2.33 37.97
N LYS A 347 -4.28 -1.15 38.57
CA LYS A 347 -5.24 -0.56 39.54
C LYS A 347 -6.16 0.50 38.93
N SER A 348 -5.70 1.18 37.88
CA SER A 348 -6.51 2.21 37.19
C SER A 348 -6.08 2.38 35.73
N PRO A 349 -7.02 2.57 34.77
CA PRO A 349 -6.68 2.78 33.37
C PRO A 349 -5.82 4.03 33.14
N LEU A 350 -5.06 4.06 32.04
CA LEU A 350 -4.21 5.20 31.68
C LEU A 350 -5.03 6.49 31.61
N LYS A 351 -4.53 7.54 32.27
CA LYS A 351 -5.03 8.91 32.18
C LYS A 351 -4.22 9.66 31.11
N ILE A 352 -4.92 10.24 30.13
CA ILE A 352 -4.28 10.99 29.04
C ILE A 352 -3.77 12.33 29.61
N PRO A 353 -2.49 12.68 29.42
CA PRO A 353 -1.96 13.95 29.92
C PRO A 353 -2.65 15.17 29.29
N ARG A 354 -2.88 16.23 30.09
CA ARG A 354 -3.38 17.52 29.59
C ARG A 354 -2.39 18.16 28.62
N PHE A 355 -1.10 18.13 28.97
CA PHE A 355 0.01 18.56 28.12
C PHE A 355 0.77 17.33 27.61
N ILE A 356 0.99 17.28 26.30
CA ILE A 356 1.77 16.24 25.61
C ILE A 356 2.84 16.97 24.79
N ARG A 357 4.10 16.58 24.95
CA ARG A 357 5.20 17.15 24.16
C ARG A 357 5.05 16.73 22.70
N ALA A 358 4.85 17.72 21.83
CA ALA A 358 4.82 17.54 20.39
C ALA A 358 6.16 17.05 19.81
N ARG A 359 6.09 16.31 18.69
CA ARG A 359 7.19 15.95 17.80
C ARG A 359 7.84 17.24 17.29
N SER A 360 9.15 17.35 17.52
CA SER A 360 9.95 18.50 17.06
C SER A 360 10.06 18.51 15.54
N MET A 361 10.01 19.68 14.91
CA MET A 361 10.23 19.83 13.46
C MET A 361 11.26 20.93 13.19
N PRO A 362 12.57 20.66 13.40
CA PRO A 362 13.60 21.60 12.97
C PRO A 362 13.53 21.81 11.45
N MET A 363 13.91 23.01 11.01
CA MET A 363 14.19 23.26 9.59
C MET A 363 15.42 22.43 9.20
N PRO A 364 15.41 21.66 8.09
CA PRO A 364 16.54 20.80 7.75
C PRO A 364 17.82 21.59 7.47
N SER A 365 18.93 21.09 8.01
CA SER A 365 20.27 21.66 7.88
C SER A 365 21.02 21.10 6.66
N ASN A 366 22.18 21.70 6.34
CA ASN A 366 23.05 21.36 5.21
C ASN A 366 22.37 21.27 3.83
N PHE A 367 21.20 21.91 3.66
CA PHE A 367 20.49 21.97 2.38
C PHE A 367 21.39 22.52 1.27
N HIS A 368 21.60 21.72 0.23
CA HIS A 368 22.36 22.08 -0.96
C HIS A 368 21.67 21.55 -2.22
N ILE A 369 22.00 22.17 -3.35
CA ILE A 369 21.44 21.87 -4.67
C ILE A 369 22.56 22.05 -5.71
N HIS A 370 22.61 21.16 -6.69
CA HIS A 370 23.63 21.16 -7.74
C HIS A 370 23.06 20.58 -9.04
N SER A 371 23.74 20.84 -10.16
CA SER A 371 23.47 20.11 -11.41
C SER A 371 23.98 18.67 -11.28
N SER A 372 23.27 17.72 -11.87
CA SER A 372 23.61 16.30 -11.87
C SER A 372 23.28 15.67 -13.23
N PRO A 373 23.76 14.46 -13.54
CA PRO A 373 23.44 13.79 -14.81
C PRO A 373 21.93 13.57 -15.06
N PHE A 374 21.11 13.45 -14.02
CA PHE A 374 19.64 13.42 -14.12
C PHE A 374 19.02 14.82 -14.37
N GLY A 375 19.78 15.89 -14.13
CA GLY A 375 19.37 17.29 -14.27
C GLY A 375 19.87 18.15 -13.12
N VAL A 376 19.15 18.11 -12.00
CA VAL A 376 19.44 18.81 -10.74
C VAL A 376 19.13 17.89 -9.56
N THR A 377 20.03 17.85 -8.59
CA THR A 377 19.87 17.10 -7.33
C THR A 377 19.92 18.05 -6.13
N ALA A 378 18.98 17.88 -5.20
CA ALA A 378 18.96 18.55 -3.91
C ALA A 378 19.06 17.55 -2.76
N MET A 379 19.85 17.87 -1.74
CA MET A 379 20.06 17.03 -0.55
C MET A 379 20.19 17.88 0.72
N TRP A 380 19.85 17.29 1.86
CA TRP A 380 19.87 17.94 3.18
C TRP A 380 20.06 16.89 4.29
N ASP A 381 20.33 17.33 5.51
CA ASP A 381 20.43 16.42 6.66
C ASP A 381 19.07 15.79 6.99
N ARG A 382 19.06 14.50 7.34
CA ARG A 382 17.85 13.79 7.78
C ARG A 382 17.35 14.34 9.11
N VAL A 383 16.18 14.96 9.10
CA VAL A 383 15.44 15.33 10.31
C VAL A 383 14.83 14.06 10.90
N GLN A 384 15.35 13.60 12.04
CA GLN A 384 14.97 12.30 12.66
C GLN A 384 13.47 12.18 13.01
N SER A 385 12.77 13.31 13.05
CA SER A 385 11.34 13.44 13.34
C SER A 385 10.50 13.83 12.11
N ALA A 386 11.04 13.75 10.90
CA ALA A 386 10.26 13.76 9.67
C ALA A 386 9.69 12.35 9.38
N TYR A 387 8.49 12.27 8.81
CA TYR A 387 8.06 11.08 8.06
C TYR A 387 8.43 11.23 6.57
N GLU A 388 8.46 12.47 6.08
CA GLU A 388 8.72 12.86 4.70
C GLU A 388 9.18 14.33 4.67
N TYR A 389 9.52 14.84 3.49
CA TYR A 389 9.83 16.24 3.27
C TYR A 389 8.94 16.80 2.17
N GLU A 390 8.63 18.09 2.23
CA GLU A 390 8.10 18.79 1.06
C GLU A 390 9.22 19.55 0.35
N VAL A 391 9.18 19.49 -0.98
CA VAL A 391 10.06 20.21 -1.88
C VAL A 391 9.22 21.23 -2.64
N ARG A 392 9.52 22.52 -2.46
CA ARG A 392 8.94 23.59 -3.28
C ARG A 392 9.88 23.86 -4.45
N ILE A 393 9.36 23.81 -5.67
CA ILE A 393 10.10 23.98 -6.91
C ILE A 393 9.53 25.18 -7.69
N ARG A 394 10.40 26.01 -8.26
CA ARG A 394 10.03 27.15 -9.11
C ARG A 394 11.05 27.26 -10.26
N LEU A 395 10.60 27.27 -11.50
CA LEU A 395 11.47 27.18 -12.68
C LEU A 395 11.64 28.55 -13.33
N ASN A 396 12.81 28.82 -13.90
CA ASN A 396 13.09 29.91 -14.85
C ASN A 396 12.60 31.33 -14.42
N GLY A 397 12.41 31.56 -13.11
CA GLY A 397 11.93 32.83 -12.56
C GLY A 397 10.40 32.96 -12.38
N GLU A 398 9.62 31.90 -12.62
CA GLU A 398 8.14 31.83 -12.50
C GLU A 398 7.56 32.54 -11.25
N PRO A 399 6.33 33.10 -11.30
CA PRO A 399 5.67 33.67 -10.14
C PRO A 399 5.60 32.72 -8.93
N LYS A 400 5.69 33.25 -7.70
CA LYS A 400 5.58 32.45 -6.47
C LYS A 400 4.25 31.69 -6.33
N SER A 401 3.20 32.16 -6.99
CA SER A 401 1.89 31.49 -7.08
C SER A 401 1.88 30.25 -8.00
N GLN A 402 2.90 30.06 -8.84
CA GLN A 402 3.06 28.89 -9.70
C GLN A 402 4.06 27.86 -9.14
N ALA A 403 4.72 28.17 -8.02
CA ALA A 403 5.68 27.29 -7.40
C ALA A 403 5.03 25.99 -6.92
N LYS A 404 5.47 24.86 -7.50
CA LYS A 404 4.96 23.52 -7.21
C LYS A 404 5.45 23.05 -5.85
N VAL A 405 4.67 22.20 -5.18
CA VAL A 405 5.04 21.58 -3.90
C VAL A 405 4.72 20.09 -3.99
N ILE A 406 5.75 19.27 -3.89
CA ILE A 406 5.64 17.80 -3.88
C ILE A 406 6.17 17.25 -2.54
N SER A 407 5.74 16.05 -2.15
CA SER A 407 6.29 15.34 -0.99
C SER A 407 7.29 14.27 -1.44
N VAL A 408 8.38 14.06 -0.69
CA VAL A 408 9.42 13.06 -0.94
C VAL A 408 9.76 12.29 0.35
N PRO A 409 9.95 10.96 0.31
CA PRO A 409 10.11 10.14 1.52
C PRO A 409 11.50 10.25 2.16
N ALA A 410 12.53 10.59 1.37
CA ALA A 410 13.94 10.63 1.80
C ALA A 410 14.48 12.06 1.87
N ASN A 411 15.65 12.25 2.47
CA ASN A 411 16.33 13.55 2.57
C ASN A 411 17.10 13.96 1.28
N ARG A 412 16.48 13.68 0.12
CA ARG A 412 16.98 13.89 -1.24
C ARG A 412 15.79 14.14 -2.20
N TRP A 413 16.05 14.92 -3.24
CA TRP A 413 15.16 15.09 -4.40
C TRP A 413 16.00 15.27 -5.67
N ASP A 414 15.50 14.75 -6.79
CA ASP A 414 16.13 14.86 -8.10
C ASP A 414 15.10 15.36 -9.13
N SER A 415 15.54 16.17 -10.10
CA SER A 415 14.64 16.87 -11.02
C SER A 415 14.21 16.00 -12.20
N GLU A 416 13.02 15.40 -12.10
CA GLU A 416 12.46 14.59 -13.18
C GLU A 416 12.27 15.36 -14.49
N TRP A 417 12.58 14.68 -15.61
CA TRP A 417 12.50 15.16 -16.99
C TRP A 417 13.16 16.53 -17.22
N ALA A 418 14.35 16.77 -16.69
CA ALA A 418 15.03 18.08 -16.81
C ALA A 418 15.23 18.52 -18.29
N GLU A 419 15.06 19.82 -18.56
CA GLU A 419 15.51 20.47 -19.80
C GLU A 419 16.90 21.06 -19.59
N ASP A 420 17.78 21.01 -20.60
CA ASP A 420 19.07 21.71 -20.51
C ASP A 420 18.90 23.21 -20.31
N GLY A 421 19.74 23.81 -19.46
CA GLY A 421 19.76 25.24 -19.20
C GLY A 421 18.62 25.79 -18.33
N SER A 422 17.63 24.97 -17.94
CA SER A 422 16.56 25.41 -17.04
C SER A 422 17.10 25.72 -15.64
N LYS A 423 16.74 26.90 -15.11
CA LYS A 423 17.10 27.33 -13.76
C LYS A 423 16.04 26.88 -12.76
N TYR A 424 16.42 25.97 -11.86
CA TYR A 424 15.61 25.55 -10.73
C TYR A 424 15.87 26.45 -9.52
N GLU A 425 14.81 26.88 -8.85
CA GLU A 425 14.84 27.38 -7.47
C GLU A 425 14.08 26.41 -6.57
N VAL A 426 14.72 26.00 -5.47
CA VAL A 426 14.18 25.01 -4.53
C VAL A 426 14.22 25.51 -3.10
N GLN A 427 13.14 25.26 -2.36
CA GLN A 427 13.09 25.28 -0.90
C GLN A 427 12.66 23.90 -0.40
N ILE A 428 13.07 23.49 0.80
CA ILE A 428 12.63 22.25 1.43
C ILE A 428 12.13 22.49 2.86
N ARG A 429 11.22 21.64 3.34
CA ARG A 429 10.78 21.58 4.75
C ARG A 429 10.52 20.14 5.18
N ALA A 430 10.76 19.83 6.45
CA ALA A 430 10.38 18.55 7.03
C ALA A 430 8.87 18.51 7.31
N LYS A 431 8.23 17.36 7.09
CA LYS A 431 6.80 17.10 7.27
C LYS A 431 6.58 15.83 8.11
N ALA A 432 5.51 15.83 8.89
CA ALA A 432 5.11 14.74 9.76
C ALA A 432 3.58 14.63 9.82
N GLY A 433 2.97 14.28 8.68
CA GLY A 433 1.53 14.32 8.47
C GLY A 433 1.00 15.70 8.07
N ASP A 434 -0.30 15.76 7.80
CA ASP A 434 -1.04 16.86 7.14
C ASP A 434 -0.84 18.25 7.77
N HIS A 435 -0.50 18.29 9.06
CA HIS A 435 -0.58 19.51 9.87
C HIS A 435 0.74 19.89 10.55
N ARG A 436 1.76 19.02 10.54
CA ARG A 436 3.01 19.23 11.29
C ARG A 436 4.20 19.41 10.34
N HIS A 437 4.72 20.63 10.28
CA HIS A 437 5.77 21.03 9.33
C HIS A 437 6.86 21.87 10.00
N SER A 438 8.09 21.83 9.47
CA SER A 438 9.11 22.83 9.78
C SER A 438 8.87 24.15 9.03
N LYS A 439 9.67 25.18 9.34
CA LYS A 439 9.87 26.31 8.42
C LYS A 439 10.51 25.80 7.12
N TRP A 440 10.26 26.50 6.01
CA TRP A 440 10.99 26.35 4.75
C TRP A 440 12.42 26.87 4.88
N THR A 441 13.38 26.20 4.23
CA THR A 441 14.73 26.73 4.03
C THR A 441 14.72 27.99 3.16
N SER A 442 15.77 28.80 3.26
CA SER A 442 16.05 29.83 2.25
C SER A 442 16.22 29.18 0.87
N PRO A 443 15.69 29.78 -0.21
CA PRO A 443 15.79 29.21 -1.55
C PRO A 443 17.25 29.11 -1.99
N LYS A 444 17.58 28.01 -2.68
CA LYS A 444 18.82 27.83 -3.42
C LYS A 444 18.51 27.50 -4.87
N THR A 445 19.44 27.79 -5.78
CA THR A 445 19.23 27.58 -7.23
C THR A 445 20.33 26.77 -7.87
N ALA A 446 19.96 25.95 -8.85
CA ALA A 446 20.88 25.27 -9.77
C ALA A 446 20.39 25.45 -11.23
N ILE A 447 21.22 25.08 -12.19
CA ILE A 447 20.87 25.01 -13.61
C ILE A 447 21.01 23.54 -14.03
N SER A 448 20.01 22.97 -14.67
CA SER A 448 20.04 21.58 -15.16
C SER A 448 20.95 21.42 -16.37
N ARG A 449 21.78 20.38 -16.34
CA ARG A 449 22.65 19.93 -17.45
C ARG A 449 22.51 18.40 -17.61
N PRO A 450 21.32 17.91 -18.00
CA PRO A 450 21.04 16.48 -18.03
C PRO A 450 21.91 15.74 -19.05
N GLN A 451 22.27 14.51 -18.71
CA GLN A 451 23.03 13.54 -19.49
C GLN A 451 22.16 12.29 -19.76
N THR A 452 20.86 12.51 -19.87
CA THR A 452 19.83 11.50 -20.16
C THR A 452 19.54 11.48 -21.66
N ALA A 453 19.22 10.32 -22.20
CA ALA A 453 18.98 10.15 -23.62
C ALA A 453 17.71 10.92 -24.09
N PRO A 454 17.64 11.35 -25.37
CA PRO A 454 16.38 11.75 -26.00
C PRO A 454 15.38 10.58 -26.07
N PRO A 455 14.07 10.84 -26.20
CA PRO A 455 13.06 9.79 -26.33
C PRO A 455 13.16 9.05 -27.68
N PRO A 456 12.57 7.84 -27.80
CA PRO A 456 12.60 7.02 -29.02
C PRO A 456 12.01 7.69 -30.27
N VAL A 457 12.34 7.13 -31.45
CA VAL A 457 11.92 7.66 -32.75
C VAL A 457 11.09 6.64 -33.55
N ASN A 458 10.45 7.10 -34.63
CA ASN A 458 9.58 6.31 -35.50
C ASN A 458 8.40 5.60 -34.81
N VAL A 459 8.00 6.11 -33.64
CA VAL A 459 7.05 5.42 -32.75
C VAL A 459 5.69 5.20 -33.42
N THR A 460 5.15 3.99 -33.26
CA THR A 460 3.80 3.62 -33.72
C THR A 460 3.01 2.99 -32.57
N LEU A 461 1.72 3.29 -32.51
CA LEU A 461 0.76 2.65 -31.63
C LEU A 461 -0.25 1.85 -32.45
N LYS A 462 -0.58 0.64 -31.98
CA LYS A 462 -1.61 -0.23 -32.56
C LYS A 462 -2.52 -0.75 -31.46
N SER A 463 -3.83 -0.51 -31.62
CA SER A 463 -4.85 -1.01 -30.70
C SER A 463 -5.19 -2.48 -30.95
N MET A 464 -5.56 -3.17 -29.89
CA MET A 464 -5.90 -4.60 -29.82
C MET A 464 -7.10 -4.77 -28.88
N ALA A 465 -7.61 -6.00 -28.70
CA ALA A 465 -8.90 -6.24 -28.05
C ALA A 465 -9.00 -5.72 -26.59
N ASP A 466 -7.92 -5.92 -25.83
CA ASP A 466 -7.78 -5.67 -24.37
C ASP A 466 -6.43 -4.99 -24.06
N SER A 467 -5.79 -4.43 -25.09
CA SER A 467 -4.35 -4.22 -25.12
C SER A 467 -3.96 -3.19 -26.18
N PHE A 468 -2.74 -2.64 -26.07
CA PHE A 468 -2.09 -1.96 -27.20
C PHE A 468 -0.65 -2.43 -27.36
N GLN A 469 -0.18 -2.43 -28.60
CA GLN A 469 1.22 -2.62 -28.95
C GLN A 469 1.85 -1.27 -29.32
N VAL A 470 3.05 -1.02 -28.80
CA VAL A 470 3.90 0.11 -29.15
C VAL A 470 5.20 -0.39 -29.76
N THR A 471 5.60 0.24 -30.86
CA THR A 471 6.85 -0.07 -31.58
C THR A 471 7.65 1.21 -31.75
N TRP A 472 8.97 1.14 -31.64
CA TRP A 472 9.89 2.26 -31.81
C TRP A 472 11.24 1.80 -32.36
N ASP A 473 12.00 2.74 -32.92
CA ASP A 473 13.43 2.60 -33.13
C ASP A 473 14.21 3.24 -31.96
N PRO A 474 15.37 2.69 -31.56
CA PRO A 474 16.29 3.37 -30.65
C PRO A 474 16.66 4.78 -31.17
N PRO A 475 16.70 5.80 -30.31
CA PRO A 475 17.09 7.13 -30.71
C PRO A 475 18.61 7.23 -30.92
N SER A 476 19.06 8.31 -31.57
CA SER A 476 20.48 8.61 -31.78
C SER A 476 20.81 10.02 -31.30
N GLY A 477 22.04 10.24 -30.84
CA GLY A 477 22.52 11.55 -30.39
C GLY A 477 23.50 11.42 -29.23
N LEU A 478 23.39 12.35 -28.28
CA LEU A 478 24.15 12.31 -27.03
C LEU A 478 23.49 11.35 -26.03
N TYR A 479 24.33 10.62 -25.28
CA TYR A 479 23.93 9.75 -24.16
C TYR A 479 23.00 8.57 -24.53
N THR A 480 22.88 8.25 -25.83
CA THR A 480 22.09 7.11 -26.33
C THR A 480 22.85 5.77 -26.25
N ASP A 481 24.17 5.83 -26.04
CA ASP A 481 25.09 4.71 -25.92
C ASP A 481 24.97 3.95 -24.59
N SER A 482 24.41 4.58 -23.55
CA SER A 482 24.16 3.96 -22.24
C SER A 482 22.67 3.73 -21.93
N ILE A 483 21.80 3.69 -22.95
CA ILE A 483 20.38 3.32 -22.79
C ILE A 483 20.27 1.89 -22.25
N ILE A 484 19.49 1.72 -21.18
CA ILE A 484 19.26 0.43 -20.51
C ILE A 484 17.83 -0.10 -20.73
N GLU A 485 16.84 0.78 -20.89
CA GLU A 485 15.44 0.41 -21.12
C GLU A 485 14.62 1.56 -21.71
N TYR A 486 13.37 1.24 -22.07
CA TYR A 486 12.36 2.14 -22.59
C TYR A 486 11.11 2.05 -21.72
N ASN A 487 10.70 3.16 -21.12
CA ASN A 487 9.56 3.23 -20.24
C ASN A 487 8.36 3.87 -20.94
N VAL A 488 7.32 3.07 -21.15
CA VAL A 488 6.03 3.46 -21.70
C VAL A 488 5.16 3.97 -20.56
N LEU A 489 4.67 5.19 -20.69
CA LEU A 489 3.79 5.86 -19.74
C LEU A 489 2.38 5.88 -20.32
N TYR A 490 1.37 5.41 -19.58
CA TYR A 490 -0.01 5.43 -20.04
C TYR A 490 -1.01 5.85 -18.95
N LEU A 491 -1.99 6.67 -19.33
CA LEU A 491 -3.04 7.20 -18.46
C LEU A 491 -4.40 6.87 -19.08
N ASP A 492 -5.23 6.14 -18.35
CA ASP A 492 -6.65 5.95 -18.70
C ASP A 492 -7.39 7.28 -18.51
N CYS A 493 -7.92 7.83 -19.60
CA CYS A 493 -8.56 9.15 -19.63
C CYS A 493 -10.05 9.13 -19.30
N ASP A 494 -10.67 7.94 -19.28
CA ASP A 494 -12.12 7.80 -19.13
C ASP A 494 -12.50 7.30 -17.72
N VAL A 495 -11.50 7.02 -16.87
CA VAL A 495 -11.60 6.95 -15.40
C VAL A 495 -11.01 8.21 -14.76
N ASN A 496 -11.35 8.48 -13.50
CA ASN A 496 -10.83 9.62 -12.74
C ASN A 496 -9.40 9.40 -12.21
N SER A 497 -8.45 9.10 -13.10
CA SER A 497 -7.02 9.02 -12.80
C SER A 497 -6.30 10.32 -13.11
N THR A 498 -5.24 10.63 -12.37
CA THR A 498 -4.42 11.84 -12.53
C THR A 498 -2.92 11.56 -12.58
N SER A 499 -2.53 10.30 -12.81
CA SER A 499 -1.12 9.86 -12.81
C SER A 499 -0.91 8.75 -13.84
N PHE A 500 0.23 8.81 -14.55
CA PHE A 500 0.62 7.79 -15.51
C PHE A 500 0.99 6.48 -14.81
N THR A 501 0.50 5.36 -15.36
CA THR A 501 1.04 4.02 -15.11
C THR A 501 2.33 3.86 -15.92
N SER A 502 3.30 3.13 -15.38
CA SER A 502 4.63 2.92 -15.96
C SER A 502 4.81 1.47 -16.38
N ALA A 503 5.35 1.22 -17.57
CA ALA A 503 5.68 -0.12 -18.06
C ALA A 503 7.02 -0.09 -18.81
N ALA A 504 8.06 -0.71 -18.26
CA ALA A 504 9.40 -0.69 -18.82
C ALA A 504 9.71 -1.93 -19.67
N PHE A 505 10.45 -1.74 -20.75
CA PHE A 505 10.82 -2.77 -21.71
C PHE A 505 12.25 -2.55 -22.19
N SER A 506 13.06 -3.61 -22.28
CA SER A 506 14.44 -3.52 -22.78
C SER A 506 14.53 -3.30 -24.30
N SER A 507 13.48 -3.67 -25.05
CA SER A 507 13.48 -3.62 -26.52
C SER A 507 12.08 -3.45 -27.12
N SER A 508 12.03 -2.93 -28.34
CA SER A 508 10.86 -2.89 -29.23
C SER A 508 10.64 -4.26 -29.90
N PRO A 509 9.40 -4.69 -30.18
CA PRO A 509 8.12 -4.07 -29.79
C PRO A 509 7.72 -4.43 -28.35
N ALA A 510 6.83 -3.63 -27.77
CA ALA A 510 6.20 -3.91 -26.47
C ALA A 510 4.69 -3.97 -26.58
N THR A 511 4.05 -4.81 -25.76
CA THR A 511 2.58 -4.90 -25.65
C THR A 511 2.18 -4.75 -24.19
N ILE A 512 1.21 -3.88 -23.94
CA ILE A 512 0.58 -3.68 -22.62
C ILE A 512 -0.83 -4.28 -22.70
N VAL A 513 -1.16 -5.13 -21.72
CA VAL A 513 -2.37 -5.96 -21.69
C VAL A 513 -3.26 -5.64 -20.48
N SER A 514 -4.44 -6.25 -20.42
CA SER A 514 -5.43 -6.07 -19.35
C SER A 514 -5.95 -4.62 -19.22
N LEU A 515 -6.09 -3.95 -20.37
CA LEU A 515 -6.68 -2.63 -20.51
C LEU A 515 -8.18 -2.73 -20.85
N THR A 516 -8.96 -1.72 -20.46
CA THR A 516 -10.41 -1.74 -20.65
C THR A 516 -10.78 -1.46 -22.10
N ALA A 517 -11.44 -2.41 -22.76
CA ALA A 517 -11.98 -2.20 -24.12
C ALA A 517 -12.96 -1.02 -24.16
N GLY A 518 -12.85 -0.17 -25.19
CA GLY A 518 -13.60 1.06 -25.34
C GLY A 518 -13.03 2.27 -24.59
N HIS A 519 -12.09 2.10 -23.66
CA HIS A 519 -11.43 3.23 -22.98
C HIS A 519 -10.33 3.85 -23.85
N ARG A 520 -10.18 5.17 -23.69
CA ARG A 520 -9.14 6.01 -24.29
C ARG A 520 -7.96 6.19 -23.34
N TYR A 521 -6.76 5.85 -23.80
CA TYR A 521 -5.52 5.99 -23.06
C TYR A 521 -4.62 7.05 -23.69
N LEU A 522 -4.17 8.02 -22.91
CA LEU A 522 -3.08 8.94 -23.28
C LEU A 522 -1.74 8.22 -23.06
N VAL A 523 -0.92 8.11 -24.11
CA VAL A 523 0.35 7.37 -24.08
C VAL A 523 1.55 8.29 -24.34
N ALA A 524 2.65 8.06 -23.64
CA ALA A 524 3.96 8.67 -23.85
C ALA A 524 5.07 7.61 -23.73
N ILE A 525 6.27 7.89 -24.23
CA ILE A 525 7.41 6.97 -24.12
C ILE A 525 8.72 7.72 -23.84
N SER A 526 9.52 7.17 -22.93
CA SER A 526 10.81 7.72 -22.49
C SER A 526 11.92 6.66 -22.57
N THR A 527 13.14 7.08 -22.81
CA THR A 527 14.36 6.29 -22.58
C THR A 527 14.78 6.39 -21.12
N TRP A 528 15.35 5.32 -20.58
CA TRP A 528 16.25 5.39 -19.43
C TRP A 528 17.65 5.01 -19.87
N ASN A 529 18.63 5.82 -19.52
CA ASN A 529 20.06 5.46 -19.60
C ASN A 529 20.66 5.34 -18.20
N GLU A 530 21.96 5.07 -18.10
CA GLU A 530 22.68 4.95 -16.82
C GLU A 530 22.50 6.17 -15.88
N ASN A 531 22.23 7.35 -16.45
CA ASN A 531 22.01 8.60 -15.73
C ASN A 531 20.54 8.86 -15.38
N GLY A 532 19.62 8.14 -16.03
CA GLY A 532 18.19 8.04 -15.70
C GLY A 532 17.23 8.39 -16.84
N ALA A 533 16.01 8.81 -16.48
CA ALA A 533 14.92 9.12 -17.41
C ALA A 533 15.20 10.33 -18.32
N GLY A 534 15.11 10.11 -19.63
CA GLY A 534 14.95 11.16 -20.63
C GLY A 534 13.60 11.87 -20.52
N PHE A 535 13.45 13.02 -21.19
CA PHE A 535 12.15 13.68 -21.33
C PHE A 535 11.25 12.83 -22.26
N PRO A 536 10.04 12.39 -21.85
CA PRO A 536 9.18 11.55 -22.68
C PRO A 536 8.67 12.26 -23.95
N ASP A 537 8.54 11.53 -25.06
CA ASP A 537 7.73 12.00 -26.19
C ASP A 537 6.27 11.61 -25.99
N LEU A 538 5.35 12.50 -26.36
CA LEU A 538 3.91 12.32 -26.14
C LEU A 538 3.24 11.81 -27.41
N LEU A 539 2.70 10.59 -27.33
CA LEU A 539 2.09 9.88 -28.45
C LEU A 539 0.58 10.19 -28.56
N GLY A 540 0.00 10.99 -27.67
CA GLY A 540 -1.43 11.31 -27.66
C GLY A 540 -2.32 10.11 -27.28
N THR A 541 -3.59 10.18 -27.64
CA THR A 541 -4.64 9.23 -27.19
C THR A 541 -4.90 8.06 -28.16
N ILE A 542 -5.17 6.87 -27.62
CA ILE A 542 -5.58 5.66 -28.36
C ILE A 542 -6.79 4.99 -27.68
N ILE A 543 -7.73 4.41 -28.45
CA ILE A 543 -8.90 3.69 -27.92
C ILE A 543 -8.66 2.19 -28.03
N ILE A 544 -8.92 1.44 -26.95
CA ILE A 544 -8.75 -0.03 -26.90
C ILE A 544 -9.97 -0.75 -27.48
N GLY A 545 -9.77 -1.92 -28.08
CA GLY A 545 -10.84 -2.75 -28.66
C GLY A 545 -11.09 -2.50 -30.15
N GLU A 546 -10.84 -1.28 -30.64
CA GLU A 546 -10.90 -0.97 -32.07
C GLU A 546 -9.64 -1.44 -32.80
N THR A 547 -9.73 -2.50 -33.60
CA THR A 547 -8.62 -2.98 -34.46
C THR A 547 -8.34 -1.99 -35.60
N SER A 548 -7.65 -0.92 -35.25
CA SER A 548 -7.27 0.22 -36.09
C SER A 548 -5.90 0.03 -36.75
N GLU A 549 -5.65 0.75 -37.84
CA GLU A 549 -4.32 0.80 -38.45
C GLU A 549 -3.31 1.47 -37.50
N SER A 550 -2.04 1.08 -37.62
CA SER A 550 -0.97 1.59 -36.74
C SER A 550 -0.76 3.09 -36.93
N VAL A 551 -1.09 3.90 -35.92
CA VAL A 551 -0.94 5.35 -36.00
C VAL A 551 0.52 5.70 -35.70
N LYS A 552 1.25 6.16 -36.73
CA LYS A 552 2.56 6.79 -36.53
C LYS A 552 2.38 8.13 -35.83
N ARG A 553 3.00 8.28 -34.65
CA ARG A 553 2.95 9.52 -33.86
C ARG A 553 4.29 9.72 -33.18
N SER A 554 4.95 10.83 -33.53
CA SER A 554 6.22 11.26 -32.93
C SER A 554 6.31 12.78 -33.06
N ASN A 555 5.68 13.48 -32.12
CA ASN A 555 5.59 14.94 -32.11
C ASN A 555 6.49 15.48 -31.00
N ILE A 556 7.81 15.43 -31.24
CA ILE A 556 8.86 15.83 -30.29
C ILE A 556 8.46 17.14 -29.59
N LEU A 557 7.99 17.02 -28.36
CA LEU A 557 7.32 18.11 -27.63
C LEU A 557 8.12 19.41 -27.69
N ASN A 558 7.47 20.51 -28.08
CA ASN A 558 8.15 21.79 -28.20
C ASN A 558 8.42 22.40 -26.80
N ALA A 559 9.23 23.47 -26.74
CA ALA A 559 9.65 24.06 -25.46
C ALA A 559 8.52 24.70 -24.64
N GLN A 560 7.35 24.96 -25.22
CA GLN A 560 6.13 25.33 -24.51
C GLN A 560 5.41 24.09 -23.97
N ASP A 561 5.20 23.06 -24.81
CA ASP A 561 4.50 21.82 -24.41
C ASP A 561 5.25 21.10 -23.28
N LYS A 562 6.58 21.01 -23.36
CA LYS A 562 7.43 20.45 -22.29
C LYS A 562 7.26 21.19 -20.96
N ARG A 563 7.04 22.52 -20.98
CA ARG A 563 6.74 23.34 -19.80
C ARG A 563 5.29 23.28 -19.34
N ILE A 564 4.39 22.73 -20.14
CA ILE A 564 3.00 22.45 -19.78
C ILE A 564 2.96 21.06 -19.12
N TYR A 565 3.42 20.02 -19.82
CA TYR A 565 3.45 18.64 -19.32
C TYR A 565 4.22 18.48 -18.00
N ARG A 566 5.43 19.07 -17.89
CA ARG A 566 6.22 19.13 -16.64
C ARG A 566 5.46 19.83 -15.49
N ARG A 567 4.70 20.88 -15.82
CA ARG A 567 3.95 21.68 -14.84
C ARG A 567 2.72 20.90 -14.35
N GLU A 568 2.01 20.24 -15.24
CA GLU A 568 0.86 19.38 -14.95
C GLU A 568 1.25 18.18 -14.09
N TYR A 569 2.34 17.51 -14.46
CA TYR A 569 2.96 16.41 -13.71
C TYR A 569 3.23 16.79 -12.25
N TYR A 570 3.97 17.87 -11.99
CA TYR A 570 4.23 18.36 -10.63
C TYR A 570 3.00 18.94 -9.88
N SER A 571 1.78 18.82 -10.43
CA SER A 571 0.52 19.12 -9.73
C SER A 571 -0.43 17.94 -9.62
N ASN A 572 -0.12 16.77 -10.21
CA ASN A 572 -1.08 15.67 -10.40
C ASN A 572 -2.39 16.17 -11.02
N GLN A 573 -2.27 17.06 -12.02
CA GLN A 573 -3.37 17.67 -12.75
C GLN A 573 -3.02 17.68 -14.23
N LEU A 574 -3.14 16.51 -14.86
CA LEU A 574 -2.99 16.35 -16.31
C LEU A 574 -4.33 16.70 -16.97
N SER A 575 -4.45 17.89 -17.57
CA SER A 575 -5.62 18.22 -18.40
C SER A 575 -5.49 17.67 -19.82
N ALA A 576 -4.31 17.15 -20.17
CA ALA A 576 -3.95 16.50 -21.43
C ALA A 576 -4.90 15.40 -21.96
N CYS A 577 -5.85 14.89 -21.16
CA CYS A 577 -6.95 14.02 -21.63
C CYS A 577 -8.13 14.77 -22.28
N ASN A 578 -8.16 16.10 -22.18
CA ASN A 578 -9.20 16.98 -22.75
C ASN A 578 -8.64 17.98 -23.77
N ASP A 579 -7.33 18.27 -23.72
CA ASP A 579 -6.64 19.23 -24.58
C ASP A 579 -5.93 18.59 -25.79
N ILE A 580 -6.03 17.26 -25.97
CA ILE A 580 -5.32 16.44 -27.00
C ILE A 580 -6.21 15.31 -27.55
#